data_AF-A0A1G9TR50-F1
#
_entry.id   AF-A0A1G9TR50-F1
#
_cell.length_a   1.000
_cell.length_b   1.000
_cell.length_c   1.000
_cell.angle_alpha   90.00
_cell.angle_beta   90.00
_cell.angle_gamma   90.00
#
_symmetry.space_group_name_H-M   'P 1'
#
loop_
_entity.id
_entity.type
_entity.pdbx_description
1 polymer ?
#
loop_
_entity_poly.entity_id
_entity_poly.type
_entity_poly.pdbx_seq_one_letter_code
_entity_poly.pdbx_strand_id
1 'polypeptide(L)'
;MYRGHHRPVQLLIDIKNDGVNTYRELHRQLDAHRRILTTYAHGRVRPAAVTAVVSGDRAARAPMEAQGVRHAFYDGRLDDLAAPAPAPASFIPLISGNWTQSFTWQGDGPFPEAERARLNSIVSTAHSRGQRVRFWATPDAPGAARDAVWRELLAARVDHINTDDLAGLRRFLLAHDR
;
A
#
# COMPACT_ATOMS: atom_id res chain seq x y z
N MET A 1 -2.38 13.59 -17.65
CA MET A 1 -1.97 12.21 -18.02
C MET A 1 -0.82 12.32 -19.01
N TYR A 2 0.27 11.56 -18.83
CA TYR A 2 1.36 11.51 -19.80
C TYR A 2 0.92 10.74 -21.05
N ARG A 3 1.22 11.29 -22.24
CA ARG A 3 0.86 10.67 -23.52
C ARG A 3 1.55 9.30 -23.64
N GLY A 4 0.77 8.23 -23.83
CA GLY A 4 1.29 6.86 -23.97
C GLY A 4 1.37 6.04 -22.67
N HIS A 5 0.99 6.58 -21.52
CA HIS A 5 0.97 5.85 -20.25
C HIS A 5 -0.44 5.86 -19.64
N HIS A 6 -1.18 4.78 -19.86
CA HIS A 6 -2.57 4.58 -19.41
C HIS A 6 -2.66 3.80 -18.08
N ARG A 7 -1.61 3.84 -17.25
CA ARG A 7 -1.64 3.15 -15.96
C ARG A 7 -2.54 3.92 -14.97
N PRO A 8 -3.46 3.25 -14.25
CA PRO A 8 -4.23 3.86 -13.19
C PRO A 8 -3.32 4.47 -12.12
N VAL A 9 -3.70 5.64 -11.61
CA VAL A 9 -3.00 6.31 -10.50
C VAL A 9 -3.62 5.85 -9.18
N GLN A 10 -2.78 5.50 -8.21
CA GLN A 10 -3.25 5.34 -6.84
C GLN A 10 -3.09 6.67 -6.09
N LEU A 11 -4.19 7.18 -5.53
CA LEU A 11 -4.19 8.32 -4.62
C LEU A 11 -4.27 7.79 -3.19
N LEU A 12 -3.17 7.85 -2.45
CA LEU A 12 -3.17 7.49 -1.03
C LEU A 12 -3.57 8.72 -0.19
N ILE A 13 -4.62 8.58 0.62
CA ILE A 13 -5.21 9.67 1.40
C ILE A 13 -5.03 9.31 2.88
N ASP A 14 -4.12 10.00 3.55
CA ASP A 14 -3.80 9.73 4.95
C ASP A 14 -4.66 10.58 5.88
N ILE A 15 -5.59 9.95 6.59
CA ILE A 15 -6.45 10.60 7.58
C ILE A 15 -5.70 10.66 8.91
N LYS A 16 -5.38 11.86 9.37
CA LYS A 16 -4.58 12.06 10.60
C LYS A 16 -5.39 12.01 11.89
N ASN A 17 -6.69 12.27 11.84
CA ASN A 17 -7.59 12.30 13.00
C ASN A 17 -9.06 12.19 12.60
N ASP A 18 -9.90 11.87 13.60
CA ASP A 18 -11.35 11.71 13.47
C ASP A 18 -11.72 10.85 12.24
N GLY A 19 -11.17 9.63 12.20
CA GLY A 19 -11.28 8.73 11.04
C GLY A 19 -12.72 8.55 10.55
N VAL A 20 -13.69 8.57 11.46
CA VAL A 20 -15.11 8.41 11.12
C VAL A 20 -15.63 9.64 10.39
N ASN A 21 -15.52 10.84 10.96
CA ASN A 21 -16.12 12.04 10.34
C ASN A 21 -15.31 12.51 9.13
N THR A 22 -13.98 12.44 9.21
CA THR A 22 -13.11 12.78 8.08
C THR A 22 -13.38 11.87 6.89
N TYR A 23 -13.58 10.56 7.10
CA TYR A 23 -13.94 9.67 6.00
C TYR A 23 -15.30 10.00 5.38
N ARG A 24 -16.32 10.34 6.19
CA ARG A 24 -17.65 10.70 5.65
C ARG A 24 -17.58 11.93 4.76
N GLU A 25 -16.86 12.96 5.19
CA GLU A 25 -16.66 14.16 4.39
C GLU A 25 -15.82 13.85 3.14
N LEU A 26 -14.75 13.07 3.27
CA LEU A 26 -13.95 12.61 2.13
C LEU A 26 -14.82 11.87 1.10
N HIS A 27 -15.70 10.97 1.53
CA HIS A 27 -16.59 10.25 0.64
C HIS A 27 -17.50 11.20 -0.14
N ARG A 28 -18.06 12.22 0.52
CA ARG A 28 -18.88 13.25 -0.12
C ARG A 28 -18.12 14.00 -1.20
N GLN A 29 -16.86 14.34 -0.95
CA GLN A 29 -15.98 15.00 -1.93
C GLN A 29 -15.64 14.07 -3.09
N LEU A 30 -15.33 12.81 -2.82
CA LEU A 30 -15.01 11.83 -3.85
C LEU A 30 -16.20 11.52 -4.77
N ASP A 31 -17.43 11.52 -4.26
CA ASP A 31 -18.63 11.29 -5.09
C ASP A 31 -18.80 12.35 -6.21
N ALA A 32 -18.43 13.61 -5.93
CA ALA A 32 -18.41 14.66 -6.94
C ALA A 32 -17.44 14.36 -8.10
N HIS A 33 -16.42 13.54 -7.85
CA HIS A 33 -15.40 13.12 -8.81
C HIS A 33 -15.54 11.66 -9.27
N ARG A 34 -16.66 10.99 -8.98
CA ARG A 34 -16.85 9.54 -9.22
C ARG A 34 -16.53 9.05 -10.64
N ARG A 35 -16.63 9.93 -11.67
CA ARG A 35 -16.37 9.57 -13.08
C ARG A 35 -14.93 9.16 -13.36
N ILE A 36 -13.97 9.62 -12.57
CA ILE A 36 -12.55 9.25 -12.73
C ILE A 36 -12.09 8.21 -11.70
N LEU A 37 -12.93 7.88 -10.72
CA LEU A 37 -12.57 7.07 -9.56
C LEU A 37 -12.96 5.59 -9.74
N THR A 38 -12.02 4.71 -9.42
CA THR A 38 -12.29 3.29 -9.26
C THR A 38 -13.36 3.14 -8.18
N THR A 39 -14.43 2.43 -8.51
CA THR A 39 -15.63 2.36 -7.67
C THR A 39 -15.92 0.92 -7.30
N TYR A 40 -16.19 0.70 -6.02
CA TYR A 40 -16.85 -0.52 -5.58
C TYR A 40 -18.36 -0.28 -5.53
N ALA A 41 -19.14 -1.23 -6.05
CA ALA A 41 -20.59 -1.27 -5.90
C ALA A 41 -21.05 -2.72 -5.77
N HIS A 42 -21.69 -3.04 -4.63
CA HIS A 42 -22.37 -4.31 -4.38
C HIS A 42 -21.56 -5.55 -4.77
N GLY A 43 -20.35 -5.66 -4.23
CA GLY A 43 -19.44 -6.80 -4.45
C GLY A 43 -18.55 -6.70 -5.69
N ARG A 44 -18.71 -5.67 -6.52
CA ARG A 44 -17.94 -5.52 -7.76
C ARG A 44 -17.07 -4.27 -7.75
N VAL A 45 -15.82 -4.40 -8.18
CA VAL A 45 -14.90 -3.28 -8.41
C VAL A 45 -14.90 -2.91 -9.89
N ARG A 46 -15.08 -1.62 -10.19
CA ARG A 46 -15.02 -1.04 -11.53
C ARG A 46 -13.80 -0.11 -11.61
N PRO A 47 -12.69 -0.55 -12.21
CA PRO A 47 -11.48 0.26 -12.38
C PRO A 47 -11.74 1.56 -13.16
N ALA A 48 -11.05 2.64 -12.77
CA ALA A 48 -11.01 3.89 -13.50
C ALA A 48 -9.59 4.51 -13.47
N ALA A 49 -9.46 5.78 -13.84
CA ALA A 49 -8.17 6.45 -13.93
C ALA A 49 -7.46 6.62 -12.58
N VAL A 50 -8.21 6.77 -11.48
CA VAL A 50 -7.69 7.00 -10.14
C VAL A 50 -8.32 6.01 -9.14
N THR A 51 -7.50 5.33 -8.35
CA THR A 51 -7.94 4.50 -7.22
C THR A 51 -7.57 5.21 -5.93
N ALA A 52 -8.57 5.76 -5.22
CA ALA A 52 -8.35 6.35 -3.91
C ALA A 52 -8.21 5.25 -2.84
N VAL A 53 -7.20 5.35 -1.99
CA VAL A 53 -6.93 4.42 -0.90
C VAL A 53 -6.76 5.21 0.40
N VAL A 54 -7.59 4.97 1.40
CA VAL A 54 -7.59 5.64 2.70
C VAL A 54 -6.60 4.95 3.62
N SER A 55 -5.65 5.72 4.16
CA SER A 55 -4.68 5.32 5.19
C SER A 55 -4.84 6.19 6.44
N GLY A 56 -3.98 5.96 7.42
CA GLY A 56 -3.96 6.68 8.69
C GLY A 56 -4.91 6.08 9.73
N ASP A 57 -5.83 6.90 10.25
CA ASP A 57 -6.74 6.58 11.33
C ASP A 57 -7.64 5.37 11.01
N ARG A 58 -7.54 4.33 11.85
CA ARG A 58 -8.25 3.05 11.69
C ARG A 58 -9.76 3.17 11.90
N ALA A 59 -10.23 4.24 12.55
CA ALA A 59 -11.65 4.49 12.77
C ALA A 59 -12.41 4.72 11.45
N ALA A 60 -11.72 5.04 10.35
CA ALA A 60 -12.30 5.12 9.01
C ALA A 60 -12.83 3.76 8.49
N ARG A 61 -12.34 2.63 9.01
CA ARG A 61 -12.70 1.30 8.50
C ARG A 61 -14.19 1.00 8.58
N ALA A 62 -14.78 1.15 9.77
CA ALA A 62 -16.18 0.79 10.00
C ALA A 62 -17.18 1.50 9.07
N PRO A 63 -17.13 2.84 8.90
CA PRO A 63 -18.03 3.50 7.94
C PRO A 63 -17.75 3.11 6.49
N MET A 64 -16.51 2.73 6.13
CA MET A 64 -16.21 2.24 4.78
C MET A 64 -16.77 0.84 4.51
N GLU A 65 -16.67 -0.08 5.47
CA GLU A 65 -17.19 -1.46 5.34
C GLU A 65 -18.72 -1.47 5.22
N ALA A 66 -19.40 -0.54 5.90
CA ALA A 66 -20.84 -0.39 5.84
C ALA A 66 -21.38 0.11 4.48
N GLN A 67 -20.52 0.60 3.58
CA GLN A 67 -20.95 1.17 2.31
C GLN A 67 -21.16 0.13 1.21
N GLY A 68 -22.40 0.09 0.69
CA GLY A 68 -22.75 -0.67 -0.51
C GLY A 68 -22.11 -0.11 -1.80
N VAL A 69 -21.82 1.20 -1.83
CA VAL A 69 -21.11 1.89 -2.92
C VAL A 69 -20.04 2.80 -2.31
N ARG A 70 -18.79 2.68 -2.77
CA ARG A 70 -17.66 3.52 -2.31
C ARG A 70 -16.71 3.86 -3.46
N HIS A 71 -16.14 5.06 -3.39
CA HIS A 71 -15.14 5.59 -4.35
C HIS A 71 -13.72 5.60 -3.77
N ALA A 72 -13.53 4.91 -2.64
CA ALA A 72 -12.25 4.72 -1.99
C ALA A 72 -12.14 3.28 -1.47
N PHE A 73 -10.91 2.85 -1.29
CA PHE A 73 -10.52 1.56 -0.76
C PHE A 73 -9.67 1.77 0.49
N TYR A 74 -9.38 0.71 1.22
CA TYR A 74 -8.73 0.81 2.52
C TYR A 74 -7.28 0.32 2.48
N ASP A 75 -6.39 1.07 3.12
CA ASP A 75 -5.00 0.67 3.38
C ASP A 75 -4.95 -0.20 4.64
N GLY A 76 -4.77 -1.50 4.44
CA GLY A 76 -4.68 -2.47 5.52
C GLY A 76 -3.33 -2.44 6.21
N ARG A 77 -3.24 -3.20 7.30
CA ARG A 77 -2.05 -3.41 8.11
C ARG A 77 -1.69 -4.90 8.12
N LEU A 78 -0.51 -5.26 8.63
CA LEU A 78 -0.04 -6.64 8.62
C LEU A 78 -0.96 -7.59 9.42
N ASP A 79 -1.61 -7.10 10.47
CA ASP A 79 -2.63 -7.81 11.25
C ASP A 79 -3.89 -8.12 10.43
N ASP A 80 -4.22 -7.32 9.40
CA ASP A 80 -5.31 -7.64 8.47
C ASP A 80 -5.01 -8.92 7.65
N LEU A 81 -3.74 -9.31 7.50
CA LEU A 81 -3.38 -10.58 6.88
C LEU A 81 -3.62 -11.78 7.81
N ALA A 82 -3.48 -11.58 9.12
CA ALA A 82 -3.63 -12.63 10.13
C ALA A 82 -5.04 -12.71 10.72
N ALA A 83 -5.95 -11.80 10.34
CA ALA A 83 -7.32 -11.78 10.84
C ALA A 83 -8.05 -13.12 10.58
N PRO A 84 -8.88 -13.61 11.52
CA PRO A 84 -9.66 -14.85 11.31
C PRO A 84 -10.57 -14.79 10.09
N ALA A 85 -11.09 -13.61 9.77
CA ALA A 85 -11.83 -13.31 8.56
C ALA A 85 -11.15 -12.15 7.81
N PRO A 86 -10.15 -12.44 6.96
CA PRO A 86 -9.45 -11.40 6.21
C PRO A 86 -10.38 -10.67 5.26
N ALA A 87 -10.26 -9.34 5.19
CA ALA A 87 -11.01 -8.57 4.22
C ALA A 87 -10.49 -8.82 2.79
N PRO A 88 -11.38 -8.85 1.78
CA PRO A 88 -10.98 -9.10 0.40
C PRO A 88 -10.21 -7.92 -0.19
N ALA A 89 -9.45 -8.15 -1.27
CA ALA A 89 -8.77 -7.10 -2.03
C ALA A 89 -9.74 -6.04 -2.62
N SER A 90 -11.02 -6.39 -2.79
CA SER A 90 -12.06 -5.44 -3.19
C SER A 90 -12.34 -4.38 -2.12
N PHE A 91 -11.93 -4.59 -0.87
CA PHE A 91 -11.94 -3.61 0.21
C PHE A 91 -10.52 -3.13 0.55
N ILE A 92 -9.59 -4.06 0.78
CA ILE A 92 -8.19 -3.78 1.15
C ILE A 92 -7.25 -4.19 0.00
N PRO A 93 -7.06 -3.35 -1.05
CA PRO A 93 -6.17 -3.67 -2.17
C PRO A 93 -4.69 -3.46 -1.85
N LEU A 94 -4.36 -2.86 -0.70
CA LEU A 94 -3.01 -2.51 -0.26
C LEU A 94 -2.85 -2.87 1.22
N ILE A 95 -1.72 -3.47 1.56
CA ILE A 95 -1.26 -3.72 2.93
C ILE A 95 0.00 -2.88 3.16
N SER A 96 -0.04 -2.01 4.17
CA SER A 96 1.09 -1.17 4.56
C SER A 96 1.63 -1.56 5.94
N GLY A 97 2.93 -1.83 6.01
CA GLY A 97 3.66 -2.07 7.26
C GLY A 97 4.65 -0.98 7.60
N ASN A 98 4.85 -0.71 8.90
CA ASN A 98 6.04 0.00 9.36
C ASN A 98 7.21 -1.01 9.38
N TRP A 99 8.29 -0.69 8.66
CA TRP A 99 9.48 -1.54 8.59
C TRP A 99 10.07 -1.81 9.98
N THR A 100 10.26 -0.76 10.79
CA THR A 100 10.93 -0.87 12.10
C THR A 100 10.08 -1.55 13.18
N GLN A 101 8.78 -1.72 12.94
CA GLN A 101 7.91 -2.54 13.80
C GLN A 101 7.93 -4.02 13.43
N SER A 102 8.41 -4.35 12.23
CA SER A 102 8.39 -5.71 11.69
C SER A 102 9.77 -6.35 11.63
N PHE A 103 10.82 -5.53 11.48
CA PHE A 103 12.18 -5.91 11.18
C PHE A 103 13.15 -5.09 12.04
N THR A 104 14.15 -5.76 12.60
CA THR A 104 15.23 -5.08 13.33
C THR A 104 16.34 -4.67 12.38
N TRP A 105 16.48 -5.37 11.24
CA TRP A 105 17.50 -5.10 10.25
C TRP A 105 17.26 -3.78 9.50
N GLN A 106 18.27 -2.91 9.49
CA GLN A 106 18.23 -1.59 8.86
C GLN A 106 19.16 -1.47 7.66
N GLY A 107 19.52 -2.59 7.02
CA GLY A 107 20.40 -2.59 5.85
C GLY A 107 21.89 -2.78 6.16
N ASP A 108 22.27 -2.95 7.42
CA ASP A 108 23.66 -3.23 7.82
C ASP A 108 23.90 -4.73 8.02
N GLY A 109 25.01 -5.23 7.47
CA GLY A 109 25.33 -6.65 7.47
C GLY A 109 24.31 -7.54 6.73
N PRO A 110 24.41 -8.87 6.88
CA PRO A 110 23.49 -9.80 6.23
C PRO A 110 22.08 -9.69 6.81
N PHE A 111 21.07 -9.68 5.95
CA PHE A 111 19.67 -9.66 6.39
C PHE A 111 19.33 -10.99 7.09
N PRO A 112 18.88 -11.00 8.36
CA PRO A 112 18.65 -12.23 9.11
C PRO A 112 17.63 -13.16 8.44
N GLU A 113 17.93 -14.46 8.37
CA GLU A 113 17.12 -15.43 7.63
C GLU A 113 15.67 -15.51 8.12
N ALA A 114 15.45 -15.42 9.44
CA ALA A 114 14.11 -15.40 10.02
C ALA A 114 13.30 -14.16 9.60
N GLU A 115 13.95 -13.00 9.49
CA GLU A 115 13.33 -11.76 9.01
C GLU A 115 13.04 -11.83 7.50
N ARG A 116 13.96 -12.38 6.71
CA ARG A 116 13.75 -12.65 5.29
C ARG A 116 12.57 -13.59 5.05
N ALA A 117 12.49 -14.69 5.79
CA ALA A 117 11.37 -15.63 5.72
C ALA A 117 10.05 -14.94 6.08
N ARG A 118 10.04 -14.07 7.10
CA ARG A 118 8.87 -13.25 7.46
C ARG A 118 8.45 -12.30 6.34
N LEU A 119 9.40 -11.59 5.72
CA LEU A 119 9.12 -10.71 4.58
C LEU A 119 8.46 -11.48 3.43
N ASN A 120 9.02 -12.62 3.04
CA ASN A 120 8.48 -13.47 1.99
C ASN A 120 7.07 -14.00 2.34
N SER A 121 6.84 -14.38 3.60
CA SER A 121 5.53 -14.83 4.09
C SER A 121 4.47 -13.72 4.00
N ILE A 122 4.81 -12.49 4.40
CA ILE A 122 3.91 -11.33 4.27
C ILE A 122 3.54 -11.11 2.81
N VAL A 123 4.53 -11.05 1.92
CA VAL A 123 4.30 -10.74 0.51
C VAL A 123 3.49 -11.84 -0.18
N SER A 124 3.89 -13.10 -0.02
CA SER A 124 3.16 -14.24 -0.61
C SER A 124 1.72 -14.34 -0.09
N THR A 125 1.49 -14.11 1.20
CA THR A 125 0.14 -14.11 1.77
C THR A 125 -0.71 -13.01 1.16
N ALA A 126 -0.20 -11.78 1.08
CA ALA A 126 -0.92 -10.66 0.45
C ALA A 126 -1.20 -10.92 -1.03
N HIS A 127 -0.20 -11.38 -1.79
CA HIS A 127 -0.32 -11.66 -3.22
C HIS A 127 -1.32 -12.78 -3.51
N SER A 128 -1.35 -13.85 -2.70
CA SER A 128 -2.35 -14.92 -2.83
C SER A 128 -3.79 -14.42 -2.66
N ARG A 129 -3.97 -13.26 -2.03
CA ARG A 129 -5.27 -12.60 -1.81
C ARG A 129 -5.53 -11.45 -2.78
N GLY A 130 -4.65 -11.25 -3.77
CA GLY A 130 -4.74 -10.15 -4.74
C GLY A 130 -4.46 -8.77 -4.14
N GLN A 131 -3.78 -8.71 -3.00
CA GLN A 131 -3.42 -7.48 -2.31
C GLN A 131 -1.97 -7.13 -2.60
N ARG A 132 -1.66 -5.83 -2.68
CA ARG A 132 -0.29 -5.32 -2.84
C ARG A 132 0.32 -5.01 -1.48
N VAL A 133 1.64 -4.97 -1.40
CA VAL A 133 2.39 -4.69 -0.17
C VAL A 133 3.25 -3.43 -0.33
N ARG A 134 3.34 -2.66 0.74
CA ARG A 134 4.35 -1.60 0.89
C ARG A 134 4.87 -1.53 2.32
N PHE A 135 6.08 -1.02 2.46
CA PHE A 135 6.64 -0.66 3.76
C PHE A 135 7.00 0.82 3.81
N TRP A 136 6.80 1.43 4.98
CA TRP A 136 7.26 2.79 5.29
C TRP A 136 8.21 2.76 6.50
N ALA A 137 8.89 3.87 6.77
CA ALA A 137 9.98 3.95 7.74
C ALA A 137 11.14 2.96 7.46
N THR A 138 11.40 2.70 6.17
CA THR A 138 12.66 2.09 5.74
C THR A 138 13.79 3.12 5.82
N PRO A 139 15.07 2.69 5.94
CA PRO A 139 16.20 3.59 5.73
C PRO A 139 16.07 4.30 4.38
N ASP A 140 16.11 5.64 4.37
CA ASP A 140 15.87 6.44 3.14
C ASP A 140 17.05 7.34 2.74
N ALA A 141 17.96 7.61 3.69
CA ALA A 141 19.19 8.32 3.41
C ALA A 141 20.03 7.54 2.37
N PRO A 142 20.56 8.20 1.32
CA PRO A 142 21.42 7.55 0.35
C PRO A 142 22.61 6.82 0.98
N GLY A 143 22.77 5.55 0.66
CA GLY A 143 23.87 4.73 1.16
C GLY A 143 23.62 3.23 1.03
N ALA A 144 24.64 2.45 1.39
CA ALA A 144 24.62 0.99 1.26
C ALA A 144 23.45 0.33 2.02
N ALA A 145 23.09 0.88 3.19
CA ALA A 145 21.99 0.39 4.00
C ALA A 145 20.63 0.51 3.30
N ARG A 146 20.32 1.68 2.75
CA ARG A 146 19.11 1.90 1.94
C ARG A 146 19.08 0.98 0.72
N ASP A 147 20.19 0.93 -0.03
CA ASP A 147 20.27 0.11 -1.23
C ASP A 147 20.13 -1.39 -0.91
N ALA A 148 20.61 -1.84 0.25
CA ALA A 148 20.39 -3.19 0.74
C ALA A 148 18.91 -3.46 1.03
N VAL A 149 18.22 -2.55 1.72
CA VAL A 149 16.77 -2.68 1.97
C VAL A 149 15.98 -2.68 0.65
N TRP A 150 16.30 -1.80 -0.30
CA TRP A 150 15.65 -1.80 -1.61
C TRP A 150 15.87 -3.11 -2.38
N ARG A 151 17.07 -3.69 -2.32
CA ARG A 151 17.34 -5.01 -2.94
C ARG A 151 16.47 -6.09 -2.33
N GLU A 152 16.32 -6.10 -1.01
CA GLU A 152 15.50 -7.10 -0.31
C GLU A 152 14.00 -6.95 -0.60
N LEU A 153 13.50 -5.70 -0.63
CA LEU A 153 12.12 -5.42 -1.02
C LEU A 153 11.85 -5.85 -2.47
N LEU A 154 12.77 -5.57 -3.39
CA LEU A 154 12.66 -5.97 -4.80
C LEU A 154 12.71 -7.49 -4.96
N ALA A 155 13.65 -8.16 -4.29
CA ALA A 155 13.78 -9.63 -4.31
C ALA A 155 12.53 -10.33 -3.77
N ALA A 156 11.94 -9.79 -2.71
CA ALA A 156 10.68 -10.27 -2.15
C ALA A 156 9.44 -9.88 -2.96
N ARG A 157 9.58 -9.09 -4.03
CA ARG A 157 8.49 -8.57 -4.89
C ARG A 157 7.50 -7.67 -4.15
N VAL A 158 7.97 -6.82 -3.24
CA VAL A 158 7.16 -5.77 -2.65
C VAL A 158 6.71 -4.77 -3.72
N ASP A 159 5.41 -4.49 -3.79
CA ASP A 159 4.80 -3.74 -4.90
C ASP A 159 5.14 -2.24 -4.91
N HIS A 160 5.45 -1.66 -3.75
CA HIS A 160 5.81 -0.26 -3.63
C HIS A 160 7.00 -0.04 -2.69
N ILE A 161 8.05 0.61 -3.20
CA ILE A 161 9.18 1.11 -2.42
C ILE A 161 8.92 2.57 -2.05
N ASN A 162 8.90 2.86 -0.75
CA ASN A 162 8.70 4.21 -0.23
C ASN A 162 10.04 4.95 -0.12
N THR A 163 10.14 6.15 -0.69
CA THR A 163 11.35 6.99 -0.64
C THR A 163 11.07 8.43 -1.07
N ASP A 164 11.82 9.38 -0.50
CA ASP A 164 11.84 10.77 -0.97
C ASP A 164 12.85 10.97 -2.14
N ASP A 165 13.82 10.06 -2.33
CA ASP A 165 14.83 10.11 -3.41
C ASP A 165 14.33 9.40 -4.68
N LEU A 166 13.32 9.99 -5.35
CA LEU A 166 12.74 9.42 -6.58
C LEU A 166 13.77 9.26 -7.72
N ALA A 167 14.74 10.17 -7.82
CA ALA A 167 15.80 10.10 -8.82
C ALA A 167 16.75 8.92 -8.53
N GLY A 168 17.10 8.71 -7.27
CA GLY A 168 17.87 7.56 -6.81
C GLY A 168 17.14 6.24 -7.03
N LEU A 169 15.87 6.16 -6.66
CA LEU A 169 15.05 4.97 -6.89
C LEU A 169 14.97 4.63 -8.37
N ARG A 170 14.79 5.62 -9.25
CA ARG A 170 14.80 5.38 -10.70
C ARG A 170 16.12 4.76 -11.16
N ARG A 171 17.27 5.31 -10.74
CA ARG A 171 18.59 4.75 -11.10
C ARG A 171 18.74 3.33 -10.57
N PHE A 172 18.32 3.09 -9.34
CA PHE A 172 18.37 1.78 -8.69
C PHE A 172 17.54 0.75 -9.47
N LEU A 173 16.27 1.04 -9.75
CA LEU A 173 15.37 0.12 -10.47
C LEU A 173 15.87 -0.17 -11.88
N LEU A 174 16.33 0.82 -12.64
CA LEU A 174 16.89 0.59 -13.98
C LEU A 174 18.12 -0.34 -13.97
N ALA A 175 18.85 -0.40 -12.86
CA ALA A 175 20.00 -1.27 -12.70
C ALA A 175 19.65 -2.68 -12.19
N HIS A 176 18.57 -2.85 -11.42
CA HIS A 176 18.29 -4.09 -10.66
C HIS A 176 16.95 -4.76 -10.98
N ASP A 177 15.99 -4.04 -11.56
CA ASP A 177 14.64 -4.53 -11.90
C ASP A 177 14.56 -4.77 -13.41
N ARG A 178 14.95 -5.99 -13.84
CA ARG A 178 14.97 -6.43 -15.23
C ARG A 178 14.06 -7.64 -15.45
#